data_AF-A0A965J2D0-F1
#
_entry.id   AF-A0A965J2D0-F1
#
_cell.length_a   1.000
_cell.length_b   1.000
_cell.length_c   1.000
_cell.angle_alpha   90.00
_cell.angle_beta   90.00
_cell.angle_gamma   90.00
#
_symmetry.space_group_name_H-M   'P 1'
#
loop_
_entity.id
_entity.type
_entity.pdbx_description
1 polymer ?
#
loop_
_entity_poly.entity_id
_entity_poly.type
_entity_poly.pdbx_seq_one_letter_code
_entity_poly.pdbx_strand_id
1 'polypeptide(L)'
;EIFLLTLYGIIAAEFFGIAMDLQFWPWSLGVRTQLSYIPGAEISTNLGRFFSYHFLSAMAWDIPRAIFTSLLIVVSGKPILAALRRAYTKAAFLTQAEFVTAREKATTASKQ
;
A
#
# COMPACT_ATOMS: atom_id res chain seq x y z
N GLU A 1 12.34 4.84 8.20
CA GLU A 1 11.13 4.66 7.38
C GLU A 1 9.91 4.15 8.14
N ILE A 2 10.05 3.38 9.24
CA ILE A 2 8.91 2.71 9.91
C ILE A 2 7.80 3.66 10.35
N PHE A 3 8.13 4.80 10.97
CA PHE A 3 7.11 5.78 11.37
C PHE A 3 6.26 6.27 10.19
N LEU A 4 6.90 6.61 9.06
CA LEU A 4 6.20 7.04 7.86
C LEU A 4 5.36 5.90 7.26
N LEU A 5 5.88 4.67 7.26
CA LEU A 5 5.13 3.50 6.80
C LEU A 5 3.90 3.24 7.68
N THR A 6 4.03 3.40 9.00
CA THR A 6 2.91 3.26 9.94
C THR A 6 1.86 4.33 9.71
N LEU A 7 2.27 5.60 9.56
CA LEU A 7 1.35 6.69 9.27
C LEU A 7 0.63 6.48 7.94
N TYR A 8 1.37 6.07 6.90
CA TYR A 8 0.79 5.70 5.62
C TYR A 8 -0.20 4.55 5.74
N GLY A 9 0.14 3.50 6.50
CA GLY A 9 -0.73 2.35 6.73
C GLY A 9 -2.04 2.73 7.43
N ILE A 10 -2.00 3.66 8.39
CA ILE A 10 -3.21 4.20 9.04
C ILE A 10 -4.07 4.93 8.01
N ILE A 11 -3.50 5.89 7.28
CA ILE A 11 -4.24 6.67 6.27
C ILE A 11 -4.82 5.75 5.18
N ALA A 12 -4.05 4.76 4.72
CA ALA A 12 -4.48 3.81 3.71
C ALA A 12 -5.60 2.89 4.23
N ALA A 13 -5.57 2.49 5.50
CA ALA A 13 -6.62 1.68 6.11
C ALA A 13 -7.95 2.45 6.18
N GLU A 14 -7.93 3.72 6.58
CA GLU A 14 -9.12 4.59 6.61
C GLU A 14 -9.67 4.84 5.19
N PHE A 15 -8.80 5.14 4.23
CA PHE A 15 -9.22 5.34 2.83
C PHE A 15 -9.86 4.07 2.24
N PHE A 16 -9.27 2.90 2.53
CA PHE A 16 -9.82 1.61 2.14
C PHE A 16 -11.18 1.36 2.80
N GLY A 17 -11.34 1.72 4.08
CA GLY A 17 -12.61 1.67 4.81
C GLY A 17 -13.71 2.49 4.15
N ILE A 18 -13.43 3.77 3.86
CA ILE A 18 -14.35 4.66 3.14
C ILE A 18 -14.75 4.06 1.79
N ALA A 19 -13.77 3.60 0.99
CA ALA A 19 -14.04 3.02 -0.32
C ALA A 19 -14.86 1.72 -0.23
N MET A 20 -14.55 0.90 0.77
CA MET A 20 -15.28 -0.33 1.06
C MET A 20 -16.72 -0.05 1.48
N ASP A 21 -16.93 0.88 2.41
CA ASP A 21 -18.26 1.28 2.83
C ASP A 21 -19.05 1.85 1.66
N LEU A 22 -18.42 2.67 0.80
CA LEU A 22 -19.12 3.27 -0.34
C LEU A 22 -19.61 2.24 -1.35
N GLN A 23 -18.83 1.20 -1.64
CA GLN A 23 -19.27 0.12 -2.54
C GLN A 23 -20.41 -0.72 -1.95
N PHE A 24 -20.42 -0.96 -0.62
CA PHE A 24 -21.38 -1.86 0.02
C PHE A 24 -22.64 -1.14 0.51
N TRP A 25 -22.52 0.13 0.88
CA TRP A 25 -23.57 0.93 1.50
C TRP A 25 -24.93 0.86 0.78
N PRO A 26 -25.03 0.95 -0.56
CA PRO A 26 -26.31 0.85 -1.27
C PRO A 26 -27.06 -0.47 -1.06
N TRP A 27 -26.35 -1.53 -0.67
CA TRP A 27 -26.86 -2.90 -0.54
C TRP A 27 -26.85 -3.39 0.91
N SER A 28 -26.09 -2.73 1.78
CA SER A 28 -25.84 -3.12 3.17
C SER A 28 -27.06 -2.97 4.07
N LEU A 29 -27.96 -2.04 3.75
CA LEU A 29 -29.09 -1.68 4.59
C LEU A 29 -30.40 -2.04 3.88
N GLY A 30 -31.34 -2.65 4.60
CA GLY A 30 -32.68 -2.89 4.08
C GLY A 30 -33.38 -1.58 3.71
N VAL A 31 -34.28 -1.62 2.73
CA VAL A 31 -34.89 -0.49 1.96
C VAL A 31 -35.63 0.60 2.78
N ARG A 32 -35.55 0.61 4.12
CA ARG A 32 -36.35 1.46 5.01
C ARG A 32 -35.57 2.14 6.15
N THR A 33 -34.23 2.10 6.15
CA THR A 33 -33.47 2.79 7.21
C THR A 33 -33.15 4.24 6.83
N GLN A 34 -32.98 5.10 7.83
CA GLN A 34 -32.59 6.50 7.61
C GLN A 34 -31.20 6.63 6.98
N LEU A 35 -30.38 5.59 7.08
CA LEU A 35 -29.04 5.50 6.50
C LEU A 35 -29.05 4.89 5.11
N SER A 36 -30.16 4.34 4.62
CA SER A 36 -30.20 3.64 3.32
C SER A 36 -30.04 4.60 2.15
N TYR A 37 -29.40 4.12 1.09
CA TYR A 37 -29.35 4.80 -0.20
C TYR A 37 -30.76 5.00 -0.79
N ILE A 38 -31.03 6.18 -1.34
CA ILE A 38 -32.29 6.50 -2.04
C ILE A 38 -32.00 6.65 -3.54
N PRO A 39 -32.52 5.75 -4.39
CA PRO A 39 -32.45 5.90 -5.83
C PRO A 39 -33.17 7.18 -6.31
N GLY A 40 -32.51 7.99 -7.13
CA GLY A 40 -33.08 9.22 -7.71
C GLY A 40 -33.10 10.44 -6.79
N ALA A 41 -32.65 10.33 -5.54
CA ALA A 41 -32.44 11.50 -4.67
C ALA A 41 -31.21 12.31 -5.09
N GLU A 42 -31.13 13.56 -4.64
CA GLU A 42 -29.95 14.39 -4.84
C GLU A 42 -28.68 13.74 -4.26
N ILE A 43 -27.55 13.95 -4.94
CA ILE A 43 -26.23 13.48 -4.49
C ILE A 43 -25.91 13.98 -3.08
N SER A 44 -26.25 15.24 -2.77
CA SER A 44 -26.06 15.85 -1.44
C SER A 44 -26.73 15.04 -0.32
N THR A 45 -27.96 14.58 -0.55
CA THR A 45 -28.76 13.82 0.41
C THR A 45 -28.16 12.44 0.66
N ASN A 46 -27.76 11.75 -0.41
CA ASN A 46 -27.13 10.44 -0.30
C ASN A 46 -25.74 10.52 0.35
N LEU A 47 -24.98 11.60 0.09
CA LEU A 47 -23.68 11.80 0.69
C LEU A 47 -23.76 12.00 2.21
N GLY A 48 -24.76 12.75 2.69
CA GLY A 48 -25.02 12.89 4.13
C GLY A 48 -25.33 11.55 4.82
N ARG A 49 -26.17 10.72 4.17
CA ARG A 49 -26.50 9.38 4.67
C ARG A 49 -25.28 8.45 4.68
N PHE A 50 -24.45 8.52 3.63
CA PHE A 50 -23.20 7.78 3.55
C PHE A 50 -22.25 8.14 4.69
N PHE A 51 -22.03 9.43 4.98
CA PHE A 51 -21.13 9.83 6.07
C PHE A 51 -21.62 9.34 7.44
N SER A 52 -22.93 9.41 7.72
CA SER A 52 -23.48 8.84 8.96
C SER A 52 -23.32 7.32 9.03
N TYR A 53 -23.50 6.61 7.92
CA TYR A 53 -23.27 5.17 7.84
C TYR A 53 -21.80 4.82 8.06
N HIS A 54 -20.89 5.48 7.32
CA HIS A 54 -19.46 5.25 7.41
C HIS A 54 -18.93 5.53 8.81
N PHE A 55 -19.36 6.62 9.46
CA PHE A 55 -18.95 6.90 10.83
C PHE A 55 -19.28 5.75 11.80
N LEU A 56 -20.48 5.17 11.66
CA LEU A 56 -20.92 4.05 12.50
C LEU A 56 -20.15 2.76 12.18
N SER A 57 -19.89 2.50 10.89
CA SER A 57 -19.10 1.36 10.42
C SER A 57 -17.64 1.45 10.87
N ALA A 58 -17.01 2.60 10.64
CA ALA A 58 -15.60 2.86 10.88
C ALA A 58 -15.20 2.65 12.34
N MET A 59 -16.08 2.99 13.29
CA MET A 59 -15.83 2.75 14.71
C MET A 59 -15.60 1.26 15.02
N ALA A 60 -16.33 0.37 14.36
CA ALA A 60 -16.25 -1.07 14.59
C ALA A 60 -15.21 -1.75 13.69
N TRP A 61 -14.96 -1.22 12.49
CA TRP A 61 -14.16 -1.92 11.47
C TRP A 61 -12.85 -1.24 11.12
N ASP A 62 -12.86 0.08 10.94
CA ASP A 62 -11.69 0.79 10.44
C ASP A 62 -10.68 1.06 11.55
N ILE A 63 -11.14 1.36 12.76
CA ILE A 63 -10.25 1.50 13.94
C ILE A 63 -9.47 0.21 14.21
N PRO A 64 -10.09 -0.99 14.34
CA PRO A 64 -9.34 -2.22 14.51
C PRO A 64 -8.39 -2.52 13.35
N ARG A 65 -8.81 -2.25 12.10
CA ARG A 65 -7.98 -2.44 10.91
C ARG A 65 -6.74 -1.54 10.93
N ALA A 66 -6.90 -0.26 11.28
CA ALA A 66 -5.81 0.69 11.40
C ALA A 66 -4.82 0.29 12.52
N ILE A 67 -5.33 -0.15 13.67
CA ILE A 67 -4.52 -0.68 14.77
C ILE A 67 -3.75 -1.93 14.32
N PHE A 68 -4.43 -2.89 13.73
CA PHE A 68 -3.79 -4.15 13.31
C PHE A 68 -2.74 -3.92 12.23
N THR A 69 -3.05 -3.09 11.24
CA THR A 69 -2.13 -2.74 10.14
C THR A 69 -0.90 -2.01 10.68
N SER A 70 -1.09 -1.02 11.56
CA SER A 70 0.02 -0.29 12.18
C SER A 70 0.91 -1.18 13.03
N LEU A 71 0.33 -2.07 13.84
CA LEU A 71 1.07 -3.07 14.62
C LEU A 71 1.89 -4.00 13.74
N LEU A 72 1.30 -4.53 12.66
CA LEU A 72 2.01 -5.38 11.72
C LEU A 72 3.20 -4.65 11.09
N ILE A 73 3.02 -3.39 10.70
CA ILE A 73 4.11 -2.57 10.13
C ILE A 73 5.22 -2.36 11.16
N VAL A 74 4.89 -2.06 12.41
CA VAL A 74 5.89 -1.83 13.47
C VAL A 74 6.68 -3.11 13.78
N VAL A 75 5.99 -4.24 13.92
CA VAL A 75 6.61 -5.53 14.25
C VAL A 75 7.45 -6.07 13.09
N SER A 76 6.93 -6.03 11.87
CA SER A 76 7.59 -6.62 10.69
C SER A 76 8.50 -5.66 9.93
N GLY A 77 8.41 -4.35 10.18
CA GLY A 77 9.10 -3.32 9.39
C GLY A 77 10.61 -3.47 9.38
N LYS A 78 11.24 -3.71 10.55
CA LYS A 78 12.70 -3.89 10.65
C LYS A 78 13.22 -5.07 9.82
N PRO A 79 12.75 -6.32 10.02
CA PRO A 79 13.26 -7.46 9.25
C PRO A 79 12.96 -7.37 7.75
N ILE A 80 11.78 -6.85 7.37
CA ILE A 80 11.42 -6.68 5.95
C ILE A 80 12.34 -5.65 5.28
N LEU A 81 12.53 -4.47 5.87
CA LEU A 81 13.42 -3.45 5.30
C LEU A 81 14.86 -3.94 5.19
N ALA A 82 15.34 -4.72 6.17
CA ALA A 82 16.67 -5.33 6.11
C ALA A 82 16.79 -6.33 4.95
N ALA A 83 15.76 -7.15 4.70
CA ALA A 83 15.73 -8.07 3.58
C ALA A 83 15.69 -7.34 2.23
N LEU A 84 14.86 -6.30 2.10
CA LEU A 84 14.74 -5.49 0.90
C LEU A 84 16.05 -4.79 0.55
N ARG A 85 16.76 -4.22 1.54
CA ARG A 85 18.08 -3.60 1.34
C ARG A 85 19.12 -4.61 0.85
N ARG A 86 19.13 -5.83 1.40
CA ARG A 86 20.02 -6.91 0.92
C ARG A 86 19.74 -7.30 -0.52
N ALA A 87 18.46 -7.37 -0.91
CA ALA A 87 18.07 -7.70 -2.28
C ALA A 87 18.42 -6.56 -3.26
N TYR A 88 18.23 -5.31 -2.84
CA TYR A 88 18.52 -4.13 -3.65
C TYR A 88 20.01 -4.01 -4.02
N THR A 89 20.92 -4.37 -3.13
CA THR A 89 22.37 -4.34 -3.40
C THR A 89 22.84 -5.39 -4.41
N LYS A 90 22.01 -6.38 -4.79
CA LYS A 90 22.38 -7.41 -5.77
C LYS A 90 22.15 -7.02 -7.25
N ALA A 91 21.76 -5.78 -7.55
CA ALA A 91 21.74 -5.24 -8.91
C ALA A 91 23.02 -4.47 -9.28
N ALA A 92 24.15 -4.73 -8.58
CA ALA A 92 25.47 -4.38 -9.11
C ALA A 92 25.80 -5.43 -10.18
N PHE A 93 25.41 -5.16 -11.42
CA PHE A 93 25.98 -5.82 -12.59
C PHE A 93 27.50 -5.78 -12.39
N LEU A 94 28.07 -6.96 -12.17
CA LEU A 94 29.49 -7.15 -12.03
C LEU A 94 30.15 -6.34 -13.14
N THR A 95 30.97 -5.39 -12.71
CA THR A 95 31.95 -4.61 -13.47
C THR A 95 32.28 -5.34 -14.77
N GLN A 96 32.16 -4.65 -15.92
CA GLN A 96 32.63 -5.17 -17.21
C GLN A 96 33.97 -5.86 -16.96
N ALA A 97 34.00 -7.18 -17.10
CA ALA A 97 35.24 -7.94 -17.03
C ALA A 97 36.23 -7.22 -17.95
N GLU A 98 37.46 -7.01 -17.47
CA GLU A 98 38.53 -6.38 -18.20
C GLU A 98 38.78 -7.09 -19.55
N PHE A 99 38.00 -6.77 -20.58
CA PHE A 99 38.23 -7.26 -21.94
C PHE A 99 39.40 -6.51 -22.60
N VAL A 100 39.92 -5.47 -21.95
CA VAL A 100 41.05 -4.66 -22.44
C VAL A 100 42.37 -5.41 -22.25
N THR A 101 42.58 -6.08 -21.10
CA THR A 101 43.84 -6.76 -20.77
C THR A 101 44.08 -8.01 -21.64
N ALA A 102 43.00 -8.69 -22.07
CA ALA A 102 43.10 -9.85 -22.96
C ALA A 102 43.44 -9.45 -24.42
N ARG A 103 42.93 -8.30 -24.89
CA ARG A 103 43.19 -7.78 -26.24
C ARG A 103 44.62 -7.27 -26.40
N GLU A 104 45.19 -6.66 -25.36
CA GLU A 104 46.60 -6.23 -25.35
C GLU A 104 47.58 -7.41 -25.39
N LYS A 105 47.31 -8.49 -24.62
CA LYS A 105 48.13 -9.70 -24.66
C LYS A 105 48.09 -10.40 -26.02
N ALA A 106 46.91 -10.51 -26.65
CA ALA A 106 46.77 -11.11 -27.97
C ALA A 106 47.49 -10.29 -29.07
N THR A 107 47.46 -8.96 -28.98
CA THR A 107 48.11 -8.07 -29.96
C THR A 107 49.64 -8.06 -29.83
N THR A 108 50.16 -8.29 -28.62
CA THR A 108 51.60 -8.35 -28.36
C THR A 108 52.17 -9.72 -28.77
N ALA A 109 51.42 -10.80 -28.54
CA ALA A 109 51.82 -12.16 -28.91
C ALA A 109 51.82 -12.42 -30.43
N SER A 110 51.04 -11.67 -31.22
CA SER A 110 51.05 -11.80 -32.69
C SER A 110 52.14 -10.96 -33.39
N LYS A 111 52.88 -10.15 -32.63
CA LYS A 111 53.97 -9.29 -33.14
C LYS A 111 55.36 -9.83 -32.81
N GLN A 112 55.43 -10.93 -32.05
CA GLN A 112 56.62 -11.76 -31.85
C GLN A 112 56.57 -12.94 -32.80
#